data_AF-A0A7V5YSL7-F1
#
_entry.id   AF-A0A7V5YSL7-F1
#
_cell.length_a   1.000
_cell.length_b   1.000
_cell.length_c   1.000
_cell.angle_alpha   90.00
_cell.angle_beta   90.00
_cell.angle_gamma   90.00
#
_symmetry.space_group_name_H-M   'P 1'
#
loop_
_entity.id
_entity.type
_entity.pdbx_description
1 polymer ?
#
loop_
_entity_poly.entity_id
_entity_poly.type
_entity_poly.pdbx_seq_one_letter_code
_entity_poly.pdbx_strand_id
1 'polypeptide(L)'
;MRALNQLPDPTPLWEHALAGRLTTSAAEAVERRYLSVMPYVVPNPRRLLLAARAEAIAAAATFQPSQAPLQLPVGGEVGYARLRLQAWLAFRAGRIHSAQLEAATRFAAIANGGTVSPCELPESHLMEQARETFLSLCGTAEVRQLLAKKTGRSESFKT
;
A
#
# COMPACT_ATOMS: atom_id res chain seq x y z
N MET A 1 14.47 -0.82 -23.18
CA MET A 1 12.98 -0.88 -23.05
C MET A 1 12.50 -2.13 -22.29
N ARG A 2 13.19 -2.56 -21.21
CA ARG A 2 12.93 -3.87 -20.55
C ARG A 2 12.27 -3.77 -19.16
N ALA A 3 11.88 -2.58 -18.69
CA ALA A 3 11.47 -2.36 -17.30
C ALA A 3 9.96 -2.04 -17.08
N LEU A 4 9.24 -1.53 -18.08
CA LEU A 4 7.81 -1.14 -17.88
C LEU A 4 6.83 -2.31 -17.93
N ASN A 5 7.18 -3.42 -18.61
CA ASN A 5 6.31 -4.60 -18.74
C ASN A 5 6.53 -5.68 -17.66
N GLN A 6 7.41 -5.44 -16.68
CA GLN A 6 7.71 -6.42 -15.62
C GLN A 6 7.05 -6.11 -14.27
N LEU A 7 6.42 -4.94 -14.13
CA LEU A 7 5.54 -4.76 -12.97
C LEU A 7 4.30 -5.63 -13.18
N PRO A 8 3.97 -6.53 -12.23
CA PRO A 8 2.75 -7.31 -12.30
C PRO A 8 1.55 -6.36 -12.37
N ASP A 9 0.47 -6.81 -13.01
CA ASP A 9 -0.76 -6.01 -13.07
C ASP A 9 -1.14 -5.57 -11.64
N PRO A 10 -1.21 -4.26 -11.36
CA PRO A 10 -1.53 -3.76 -10.02
C PRO A 10 -2.98 -4.04 -9.62
N THR A 11 -3.84 -4.45 -10.55
CA THR A 11 -5.29 -4.63 -10.34
C THR A 11 -5.66 -5.60 -9.20
N PRO A 12 -5.16 -6.84 -9.13
CA PRO A 12 -5.49 -7.76 -8.03
C PRO A 12 -5.07 -7.23 -6.65
N LEU A 13 -3.91 -6.57 -6.57
CA LEU A 13 -3.45 -5.92 -5.34
C LEU A 13 -4.32 -4.72 -4.96
N TRP A 14 -4.72 -3.95 -5.97
CA TRP A 14 -5.58 -2.79 -5.83
C TRP A 14 -6.97 -3.16 -5.32
N GLU A 15 -7.61 -4.18 -5.86
CA GLU A 15 -8.92 -4.65 -5.39
C GLU A 15 -8.87 -5.10 -3.93
N HIS A 16 -7.80 -5.78 -3.54
CA HIS A 16 -7.58 -6.23 -2.16
C HIS A 16 -7.40 -5.04 -1.21
N ALA A 17 -6.59 -4.05 -1.61
CA ALA A 17 -6.36 -2.82 -0.86
C ALA A 17 -7.64 -1.96 -0.75
N LEU A 18 -8.38 -1.79 -1.84
CA LEU A 18 -9.66 -1.08 -1.88
C LEU A 18 -10.67 -1.63 -0.90
N ALA A 19 -10.79 -2.96 -0.86
CA ALA A 19 -11.72 -3.65 0.02
C ALA A 19 -11.24 -3.71 1.48
N GLY A 20 -10.01 -3.25 1.77
CA GLY A 20 -9.41 -3.37 3.09
C GLY A 20 -9.28 -4.82 3.56
N ARG A 21 -9.12 -5.76 2.63
CA ARG A 21 -8.99 -7.18 2.95
C ARG A 21 -7.60 -7.45 3.53
N LEU A 22 -7.55 -8.36 4.50
CA LEU A 22 -6.30 -8.87 5.07
C LEU A 22 -6.01 -10.24 4.47
N THR A 23 -4.74 -10.60 4.37
CA THR A 23 -4.37 -11.99 4.04
C THR A 23 -4.65 -12.89 5.23
N THR A 24 -5.20 -14.06 4.97
CA THR A 24 -5.58 -15.06 5.97
C THR A 24 -4.47 -16.07 6.26
N SER A 25 -3.49 -16.21 5.36
CA SER A 25 -2.37 -17.14 5.50
C SER A 25 -1.06 -16.58 4.94
N ALA A 26 0.07 -17.15 5.38
CA ALA A 26 1.40 -16.82 4.84
C ALA A 26 1.51 -17.19 3.35
N ALA A 27 0.90 -18.31 2.93
CA ALA A 27 0.88 -18.73 1.53
C ALA A 27 0.17 -17.72 0.64
N GLU A 28 -0.99 -17.22 1.09
CA GLU A 28 -1.74 -16.18 0.38
C GLU A 28 -0.96 -14.85 0.33
N ALA A 29 -0.24 -14.49 1.40
CA ALA A 29 0.62 -13.31 1.40
C ALA A 29 1.81 -13.40 0.42
N VAL A 30 2.35 -14.61 0.20
CA VAL A 30 3.37 -14.87 -0.84
C VAL A 30 2.75 -14.81 -2.23
N GLU A 31 1.59 -15.42 -2.46
CA GLU A 31 0.87 -15.36 -3.74
C GLU A 31 0.61 -13.90 -4.16
N ARG A 32 0.23 -13.06 -3.19
CA ARG A 32 0.01 -11.62 -3.41
C ARG A 32 1.28 -10.77 -3.37
N ARG A 33 2.46 -11.36 -3.18
CA ARG A 33 3.76 -10.65 -3.12
C ARG A 33 3.87 -9.61 -2.00
N TYR A 34 3.06 -9.71 -0.95
CA TYR A 34 3.31 -8.94 0.29
C TYR A 34 4.53 -9.49 1.05
N LEU A 35 4.77 -10.79 0.92
CA LEU A 35 5.98 -11.45 1.38
C LEU A 35 6.78 -11.94 0.17
N SER A 36 8.11 -11.84 0.26
CA SER A 36 8.99 -12.60 -0.62
C SER A 36 8.78 -14.10 -0.40
N VAL A 37 9.15 -14.93 -1.38
CA VAL A 37 9.11 -16.38 -1.23
C VAL A 37 9.98 -16.77 -0.04
N MET A 38 9.33 -17.16 1.07
CA MET A 38 10.04 -17.52 2.29
C MET A 38 10.41 -19.00 2.26
N PRO A 39 11.60 -19.37 2.75
CA PRO A 39 12.01 -20.78 2.78
C PRO A 39 11.20 -21.61 3.79
N TYR A 40 10.59 -21.01 4.81
CA TYR A 40 9.80 -21.70 5.83
C TYR A 40 8.85 -20.76 6.60
N VAL A 41 7.87 -21.34 7.29
CA VAL A 41 6.98 -20.64 8.24
C VAL A 41 7.32 -21.11 9.66
N VAL A 42 7.40 -20.19 10.62
CA VAL A 42 7.65 -20.53 12.04
C VAL A 42 6.32 -20.78 12.75
N PRO A 43 5.97 -22.05 13.09
CA PRO A 43 4.67 -22.35 13.68
C PRO A 43 4.58 -21.93 15.16
N ASN A 44 5.71 -21.87 15.87
CA ASN A 44 5.74 -21.51 17.29
C ASN A 44 6.11 -20.02 17.46
N PRO A 45 5.18 -19.14 17.87
CA PRO A 45 5.43 -17.71 17.99
C PRO A 45 6.53 -17.39 19.01
N ARG A 46 6.74 -18.23 20.04
CA ARG A 46 7.82 -18.05 21.02
C ARG A 46 9.20 -18.21 20.41
N ARG A 47 9.32 -18.90 19.26
CA ARG A 47 10.59 -19.09 18.54
C ARG A 47 10.80 -18.08 17.41
N LEU A 48 9.83 -17.19 17.15
CA LEU A 48 9.89 -16.24 16.03
C LEU A 48 11.13 -15.34 16.11
N LEU A 49 11.41 -14.78 17.29
CA LEU A 49 12.57 -13.91 17.49
C LEU A 49 13.89 -14.67 17.28
N LEU A 50 13.97 -15.92 17.74
CA LEU A 50 15.15 -16.76 17.57
C LEU A 50 15.40 -17.07 16.09
N ALA A 51 14.35 -17.43 15.34
CA ALA A 51 14.43 -17.69 13.92
C ALA A 51 14.83 -16.43 13.13
N ALA A 52 14.17 -15.30 13.41
CA ALA A 52 14.46 -14.02 12.78
C ALA A 52 15.91 -13.57 13.01
N ARG A 53 16.46 -13.79 14.21
CA ARG A 53 17.87 -13.50 14.51
C ARG A 53 18.82 -14.37 13.68
N ALA A 54 18.55 -15.68 13.60
CA ALA A 54 19.40 -16.59 12.82
C ALA A 54 19.40 -16.20 11.33
N GLU A 55 18.24 -15.84 10.80
CA GLU A 55 18.08 -15.39 9.41
C GLU A 55 18.77 -14.05 9.13
N ALA A 56 18.66 -13.09 10.06
CA ALA A 56 19.36 -11.82 9.94
C ALA A 56 20.89 -11.99 9.94
N ILE A 57 21.44 -12.87 10.79
CA ILE A 57 22.88 -13.19 10.80
C ILE A 57 23.31 -13.83 9.49
N ALA A 58 22.51 -14.76 8.94
CA ALA A 58 22.79 -15.39 7.66
C ALA A 58 22.75 -14.38 6.50
N ALA A 59 21.76 -13.49 6.49
CA ALA A 59 21.60 -12.47 5.45
C ALA A 59 22.69 -11.38 5.51
N ALA A 60 23.24 -11.09 6.69
CA ALA A 60 24.28 -10.08 6.87
C ALA A 60 25.53 -10.34 6.02
N ALA A 61 25.86 -11.60 5.74
CA ALA A 61 27.01 -11.96 4.91
C ALA A 61 26.88 -11.51 3.45
N THR A 62 25.65 -11.39 2.94
CA THR A 62 25.35 -11.03 1.54
C THR A 62 24.63 -9.69 1.41
N PHE A 63 24.33 -9.03 2.52
CA PHE A 63 23.58 -7.79 2.52
C PHE A 63 24.38 -6.65 1.88
N GLN A 64 23.78 -5.97 0.91
CA GLN A 64 24.30 -4.75 0.33
C GLN A 64 23.25 -3.64 0.47
N PRO A 65 23.61 -2.49 1.05
CA PRO A 65 22.69 -1.36 1.09
C PRO A 65 22.46 -0.85 -0.34
N SER A 66 21.21 -0.51 -0.68
CA SER A 66 20.90 0.14 -1.95
C SER A 66 21.62 1.49 -2.02
N GLN A 67 22.48 1.67 -3.02
CA GLN A 67 23.31 2.89 -3.15
C GLN A 67 22.60 4.02 -3.91
N ALA A 68 21.55 3.70 -4.68
CA ALA A 68 20.78 4.66 -5.44
C ALA A 68 19.34 4.74 -4.93
N PRO A 69 18.71 5.93 -4.96
CA PRO A 69 17.28 6.04 -4.75
C PRO A 69 16.56 5.17 -5.78
N LEU A 70 15.67 4.31 -5.28
CA LEU A 70 14.89 3.42 -6.12
C LEU A 70 14.04 4.25 -7.10
N GLN A 71 14.17 3.97 -8.39
CA GLN A 71 13.33 4.57 -9.42
C GLN A 71 12.14 3.65 -9.66
N LEU A 72 10.95 4.19 -9.46
CA LEU A 72 9.69 3.47 -9.59
C LEU A 72 8.96 3.97 -10.84
N PRO A 73 8.62 3.08 -11.78
CA PRO A 73 7.83 3.48 -12.93
C PRO A 73 6.39 3.76 -12.50
N VAL A 74 5.84 4.86 -13.00
CA VAL A 74 4.48 5.31 -12.71
C VAL A 74 3.60 5.30 -13.96
N GLY A 75 2.34 4.92 -13.80
CA GLY A 75 1.37 4.79 -14.89
C GLY A 75 0.82 6.13 -15.42
N GLY A 76 1.16 7.25 -14.78
CA GLY A 76 0.69 8.58 -15.16
C GLY A 76 -0.83 8.75 -15.14
N GLU A 77 -1.31 9.72 -15.91
CA GLU A 77 -2.75 10.04 -15.98
C GLU A 77 -3.64 8.85 -16.37
N VAL A 78 -3.17 8.00 -17.30
CA VAL A 78 -3.92 6.82 -17.76
C VAL A 78 -4.08 5.80 -16.64
N GLY A 79 -3.00 5.50 -15.92
CA GLY A 79 -3.03 4.60 -14.78
C GLY A 79 -3.91 5.13 -13.64
N TYR A 80 -3.80 6.44 -13.36
CA TYR A 80 -4.66 7.12 -12.39
C TYR A 80 -6.14 7.02 -12.76
N ALA A 81 -6.50 7.32 -14.01
CA ALA A 81 -7.88 7.27 -14.49
C ALA A 81 -8.47 5.86 -14.37
N ARG A 82 -7.68 4.81 -14.69
CA ARG A 82 -8.08 3.41 -14.56
C ARG A 82 -8.38 3.05 -13.09
N LEU A 83 -7.47 3.34 -12.17
CA LEU A 83 -7.66 3.00 -10.76
C LEU A 83 -8.81 3.80 -10.13
N ARG A 84 -8.93 5.09 -10.47
CA ARG A 84 -10.04 5.94 -10.02
C ARG A 84 -11.39 5.41 -10.49
N LEU A 85 -11.48 4.98 -11.75
CA LEU A 85 -12.70 4.36 -12.29
C LEU A 85 -13.04 3.06 -11.52
N GLN A 86 -12.06 2.21 -11.24
CA GLN A 86 -12.27 0.99 -10.46
C GLN A 86 -12.78 1.28 -9.04
N ALA A 87 -12.21 2.27 -8.35
CA ALA A 87 -12.70 2.70 -7.04
C ALA A 87 -14.15 3.23 -7.11
N TRP A 88 -14.45 4.04 -8.12
CA TRP A 88 -15.80 4.56 -8.32
C TRP A 88 -16.81 3.45 -8.60
N LEU A 89 -16.47 2.47 -9.44
CA LEU A 89 -17.31 1.30 -9.69
C LEU A 89 -17.52 0.47 -8.42
N ALA A 90 -16.49 0.29 -7.59
CA ALA A 90 -16.61 -0.41 -6.31
C ALA A 90 -17.54 0.34 -5.34
N PHE A 91 -17.49 1.67 -5.30
CA PHE A 91 -18.40 2.51 -4.52
C PHE A 91 -19.84 2.39 -5.02
N ARG A 92 -20.05 2.49 -6.34
CA ARG A 92 -21.37 2.31 -6.96
C ARG A 92 -21.96 0.92 -6.74
N ALA A 93 -21.12 -0.10 -6.65
CA ALA A 93 -21.51 -1.46 -6.32
C ALA A 93 -21.72 -1.70 -4.80
N GLY A 94 -21.58 -0.66 -3.95
CA GLY A 94 -21.76 -0.77 -2.51
C GLY A 94 -20.66 -1.56 -1.78
N ARG A 95 -19.50 -1.81 -2.43
CA ARG A 95 -18.39 -2.57 -1.85
C ARG A 95 -17.50 -1.74 -0.94
N ILE A 96 -17.50 -0.41 -1.12
CA ILE A 96 -16.73 0.54 -0.32
C ILE A 96 -17.61 1.75 0.05
N HIS A 97 -17.28 2.44 1.14
CA HIS A 97 -17.97 3.65 1.62
C HIS A 97 -17.30 4.94 1.11
N SER A 98 -17.91 6.12 1.37
CA SER A 98 -17.42 7.43 0.89
C SER A 98 -15.96 7.71 1.29
N ALA A 99 -15.64 7.54 2.57
CA ALA A 99 -14.29 7.76 3.09
C ALA A 99 -13.25 6.82 2.43
N GLN A 100 -13.64 5.59 2.08
CA GLN A 100 -12.77 4.66 1.35
C GLN A 100 -12.60 5.08 -0.12
N LEU A 101 -13.64 5.59 -0.77
CA LEU A 101 -13.56 6.14 -2.12
C LEU A 101 -12.60 7.33 -2.19
N GLU A 102 -12.67 8.24 -1.21
CA GLU A 102 -11.76 9.39 -1.14
C GLU A 102 -10.32 8.92 -0.96
N ALA A 103 -10.06 8.05 0.04
CA ALA A 103 -8.72 7.51 0.29
C ALA A 103 -8.16 6.77 -0.94
N ALA A 104 -8.99 5.93 -1.59
CA ALA A 104 -8.64 5.24 -2.81
C ALA A 104 -8.26 6.20 -3.94
N THR A 105 -9.06 7.25 -4.17
CA THR A 105 -8.79 8.21 -5.23
C THR A 105 -7.45 8.91 -5.03
N ARG A 106 -7.12 9.28 -3.79
CA ARG A 106 -5.83 9.90 -3.49
C ARG A 106 -4.66 8.92 -3.60
N PHE A 107 -4.83 7.68 -3.14
CA PHE A 107 -3.84 6.62 -3.34
C PHE A 107 -3.58 6.34 -4.82
N ALA A 108 -4.63 6.28 -5.64
CA ALA A 108 -4.52 6.08 -7.07
C ALA A 108 -3.69 7.19 -7.74
N ALA A 109 -3.79 8.43 -7.24
CA ALA A 109 -2.95 9.53 -7.71
C ALA A 109 -1.48 9.29 -7.34
N ILE A 110 -1.17 8.98 -6.09
CA ILE A 110 0.22 8.71 -5.63
C ILE A 110 0.83 7.54 -6.42
N ALA A 111 0.14 6.41 -6.50
CA ALA A 111 0.64 5.20 -7.16
C ALA A 111 0.95 5.39 -8.65
N ASN A 112 0.35 6.41 -9.29
CA ASN A 112 0.57 6.72 -10.70
C ASN A 112 1.29 8.05 -10.92
N GLY A 113 1.83 8.69 -9.88
CA GLY A 113 2.53 9.98 -10.00
C GLY A 113 1.61 11.17 -10.34
N GLY A 114 0.29 11.00 -10.22
CA GLY A 114 -0.71 12.04 -10.48
C GLY A 114 -1.00 12.26 -11.97
N THR A 115 -0.98 13.52 -12.40
CA THR A 115 -1.28 13.95 -13.78
C THR A 115 -0.01 14.07 -14.64
N VAL A 116 1.04 13.33 -14.31
CA VAL A 116 2.25 13.27 -15.11
C VAL A 116 2.09 12.26 -16.25
N SER A 117 2.83 12.45 -17.34
CA SER A 117 3.00 11.41 -18.35
C SER A 117 3.75 10.21 -17.73
N PRO A 118 3.52 8.97 -18.22
CA PRO A 118 4.22 7.79 -17.73
C PRO A 118 5.75 8.00 -17.72
N CYS A 119 6.36 7.91 -16.55
CA CYS A 119 7.78 8.14 -16.33
C CYS A 119 8.30 7.28 -15.17
N GLU A 120 9.59 7.41 -14.85
CA GLU A 120 10.15 6.88 -13.61
C GLU A 120 10.30 8.03 -12.61
N LEU A 121 9.83 7.80 -11.39
CA LEU A 121 9.96 8.75 -10.28
C LEU A 121 10.75 8.12 -9.14
N PRO A 122 11.57 8.91 -8.43
CA PRO A 122 12.27 8.40 -7.27
C PRO A 122 11.27 8.04 -6.16
N GLU A 123 11.52 6.94 -5.46
CA GLU A 123 10.70 6.47 -4.33
C GLU A 123 10.48 7.57 -3.30
N SER A 124 11.51 8.35 -2.99
CA SER A 124 11.44 9.47 -2.05
C SER A 124 10.36 10.49 -2.41
N HIS A 125 10.14 10.76 -3.70
CA HIS A 125 9.09 11.66 -4.16
C HIS A 125 7.70 11.09 -3.89
N LEU A 126 7.49 9.80 -4.21
CA LEU A 126 6.22 9.12 -3.94
C LEU A 126 5.94 8.99 -2.44
N MET A 127 6.97 8.73 -1.63
CA MET A 127 6.87 8.65 -0.18
C MET A 127 6.47 9.99 0.44
N GLU A 128 7.02 11.10 -0.06
CA GLU A 128 6.67 12.43 0.41
C GLU A 128 5.22 12.79 0.06
N GLN A 129 4.79 12.53 -1.18
CA GLN A 129 3.39 12.70 -1.59
C GLN A 129 2.44 11.82 -0.77
N ALA A 130 2.84 10.58 -0.47
CA ALA A 130 2.08 9.67 0.38
C ALA A 130 1.93 10.23 1.81
N ARG A 131 3.01 10.76 2.38
CA ARG A 131 3.04 11.38 3.70
C ARG A 131 2.08 12.57 3.78
N GLU A 132 2.20 13.51 2.85
CA GLU A 132 1.33 14.71 2.81
C GLU A 132 -0.14 14.34 2.65
N THR A 133 -0.42 13.43 1.73
CA THR A 133 -1.78 12.93 1.46
C THR A 133 -2.39 12.25 2.68
N PHE A 134 -1.60 11.40 3.35
CA PHE A 134 -2.04 10.70 4.57
C PHE A 134 -2.37 11.69 5.69
N LEU A 135 -1.49 12.66 5.94
CA LEU A 135 -1.73 13.71 6.94
C LEU A 135 -2.98 14.53 6.63
N SER A 136 -3.17 14.90 5.36
CA SER A 136 -4.38 15.57 4.90
C SER A 136 -5.64 14.72 5.12
N LEU A 137 -5.59 13.42 4.82
CA LEU A 137 -6.70 12.48 5.03
C LEU A 137 -7.07 12.36 6.51
N CYS A 138 -6.08 12.24 7.40
CA CYS A 138 -6.30 12.20 8.85
C CYS A 138 -6.96 13.47 9.41
N GLY A 139 -6.77 14.62 8.75
CA GLY A 139 -7.41 15.89 9.13
C GLY A 139 -8.91 15.96 8.80
N THR A 140 -9.42 15.09 7.91
CA THR A 140 -10.82 15.13 7.49
C THR A 140 -11.77 14.74 8.62
N ALA A 141 -12.99 15.30 8.60
CA ALA A 141 -14.01 14.96 9.59
C ALA A 141 -14.47 13.50 9.45
N GLU A 142 -14.63 13.01 8.22
CA GLU A 142 -15.07 11.64 7.94
C GLU A 142 -14.13 10.59 8.53
N VAL A 143 -12.81 10.75 8.30
CA VAL A 143 -11.80 9.81 8.82
C VAL A 143 -11.76 9.86 10.35
N ARG A 144 -11.81 11.05 10.95
CA ARG A 144 -11.84 11.20 12.41
C ARG A 144 -13.07 10.53 13.03
N GLN A 145 -14.24 10.75 12.47
CA GLN A 145 -15.49 10.12 12.94
C GLN A 145 -15.45 8.60 12.79
N LEU A 146 -14.91 8.10 11.66
CA LEU A 146 -14.73 6.66 11.44
C LEU A 146 -13.80 6.03 12.49
N LEU A 147 -12.67 6.69 12.78
CA LEU A 147 -11.71 6.24 13.79
C LEU A 147 -12.30 6.31 15.20
N ALA A 148 -13.01 7.38 15.55
CA ALA A 148 -13.70 7.53 16.82
C ALA A 148 -14.71 6.39 17.04
N LYS A 149 -15.52 6.09 16.01
CA LYS A 149 -16.49 4.99 16.04
C LYS A 149 -15.82 3.62 16.28
N LYS A 150 -14.67 3.37 15.66
CA LYS A 150 -13.94 2.10 15.82
C LYS A 150 -13.20 1.97 17.15
N THR A 151 -12.68 3.08 17.68
CA THR A 151 -11.90 3.09 18.93
C THR A 151 -12.75 3.25 20.18
N GLY A 152 -14.06 3.48 20.04
CA GLY A 152 -14.97 3.71 21.16
C GLY A 152 -14.71 5.04 21.90
N ARG A 153 -13.85 5.92 21.36
CA ARG A 153 -13.63 7.27 21.90
C ARG A 153 -14.71 8.20 21.35
N SER A 154 -15.65 8.61 22.21
CA SER A 154 -16.53 9.74 21.93
C SER A 154 -15.70 11.01 21.76
N GLU A 155 -15.99 11.78 20.71
CA GLU A 155 -15.32 13.05 20.38
C GLU A 155 -15.20 13.97 21.60
N SER A 156 -14.03 13.92 22.23
CA SER A 156 -13.62 14.81 23.32
C SER A 156 -12.20 15.26 23.02
N PHE A 157 -12.04 15.89 21.86
CA PHE A 157 -10.90 16.76 21.59
C PHE A 157 -11.44 18.02 20.93
N LYS A 158 -12.08 18.86 21.75
CA LYS A 158 -12.32 20.27 21.49
C LYS A 158 -11.60 21.04 22.59
N THR A 159 -10.49 21.69 22.28
CA THR A 159 -10.34 23.16 22.29
C THR A 159 -9.07 23.51 21.52
#